data_AF-A0A9Q3FF83-F1
#
_entry.id   AF-A0A9Q3FF83-F1
#
_cell.length_a   1.000
_cell.length_b   1.000
_cell.length_c   1.000
_cell.angle_alpha   90.00
_cell.angle_beta   90.00
_cell.angle_gamma   90.00
#
_symmetry.space_group_name_H-M   'P 1'
#
loop_
_entity.id
_entity.type
_entity.pdbx_description
1 polymer ?
#
loop_
_entity_poly.entity_id
_entity_poly.type
_entity_poly.pdbx_seq_one_letter_code
_entity_poly.pdbx_strand_id
1 'polypeptide(L)'
;MEKAHDEGRFHLFDGILYHRTKHTCFMALEDRTLISTILHECHDSVAAGYLSEGRTLERVKACSWWPNWKKDVAEYFQTCDRFQKANRATGKKFGMMIQIQEPKSPWEIAHMDWVTAFPPVGDRS
;
A
#
# COMPACT_ATOMS: atom_id res chain seq x y z
N MET A 1 11.00 22.14 -19.63
CA MET A 1 10.51 20.76 -19.51
C MET A 1 9.67 20.49 -20.73
N GLU A 2 10.19 19.69 -21.66
CA GLU A 2 9.50 19.28 -22.87
C GLU A 2 8.25 18.48 -22.46
N LYS A 3 7.10 18.81 -23.06
CA LYS A 3 5.83 18.19 -22.66
C LYS A 3 5.75 16.81 -23.31
N ALA A 4 5.28 15.82 -22.56
CA ALA A 4 5.26 14.41 -22.98
C ALA A 4 4.57 14.13 -24.34
N HIS A 5 3.74 15.06 -24.84
CA HIS A 5 3.09 14.93 -26.15
C HIS A 5 4.04 15.06 -27.34
N ASP A 6 5.20 15.70 -27.19
CA ASP A 6 6.13 15.95 -28.30
C ASP A 6 7.03 14.74 -28.62
N GLU A 7 6.97 13.67 -27.82
CA GLU A 7 7.96 12.58 -27.87
C GLU A 7 7.45 11.30 -28.56
N GLY A 8 6.31 11.36 -29.26
CA GLY A 8 5.74 10.19 -29.97
C GLY A 8 5.35 9.02 -29.05
N ARG A 9 5.18 9.29 -27.75
CA ARG A 9 4.91 8.27 -26.71
C ARG A 9 3.44 7.90 -26.58
N PHE A 10 2.58 8.32 -27.50
CA PHE A 10 1.16 8.01 -27.45
C PHE A 10 0.71 7.21 -28.67
N HIS A 11 -0.25 6.32 -28.46
CA HIS A 11 -0.89 5.51 -29.50
C HIS A 11 -2.39 5.57 -29.32
N LEU A 12 -3.11 5.97 -30.37
CA LEU A 12 -4.57 5.90 -30.40
C LEU A 12 -4.96 4.55 -31.00
N PHE A 13 -5.71 3.75 -30.24
CA PHE A 13 -6.21 2.46 -30.67
C PHE A 13 -7.64 2.28 -30.19
N ASP A 14 -8.55 1.99 -31.12
CA ASP A 14 -9.99 1.81 -30.86
C ASP A 14 -10.63 3.00 -30.10
N GLY A 15 -10.23 4.22 -30.45
CA GLY A 15 -10.69 5.44 -29.79
C GLY A 15 -10.11 5.70 -28.39
N ILE A 16 -9.23 4.81 -27.90
CA ILE A 16 -8.58 4.93 -26.60
C ILE A 16 -7.14 5.38 -26.79
N LEU A 17 -6.72 6.40 -26.03
CA LEU A 17 -5.35 6.87 -26.02
C LEU A 17 -4.52 6.01 -25.07
N TYR A 18 -3.35 5.55 -25.53
CA TYR A 18 -2.41 4.81 -24.72
C TYR A 18 -1.07 5.56 -24.64
N HIS A 19 -0.48 5.61 -23.46
CA HIS A 19 0.88 6.06 -23.23
C HIS A 19 1.84 4.87 -23.26
N ARG A 20 2.77 4.91 -24.22
CA ARG A 20 3.79 3.89 -24.47
C ARG A 20 5.09 4.26 -23.77
N THR A 21 5.64 3.30 -23.04
CA THR A 21 7.02 3.30 -22.58
C THR A 21 7.86 2.30 -23.40
N LYS A 22 9.14 2.13 -23.06
CA LYS A 22 10.04 1.21 -23.79
C LYS A 22 9.50 -0.22 -23.91
N HIS A 23 8.76 -0.71 -22.92
CA HIS A 23 8.29 -2.11 -22.86
C HIS A 23 6.81 -2.27 -22.48
N THR A 24 6.07 -1.18 -22.23
CA THR A 24 4.68 -1.26 -21.75
C THR A 24 3.82 -0.19 -22.40
N CYS A 25 2.51 -0.41 -22.39
CA CYS A 25 1.51 0.53 -22.85
C CYS A 25 0.42 0.64 -21.77
N PHE A 26 0.03 1.86 -21.41
CA PHE A 26 -0.97 2.11 -20.37
C PHE A 26 -2.05 3.03 -20.91
N MET A 27 -3.29 2.88 -20.47
CA MET A 27 -4.37 3.77 -20.89
C MET A 27 -4.07 5.19 -20.40
N ALA A 28 -4.02 6.16 -21.31
CA ALA A 28 -3.78 7.56 -20.99
C ALA A 28 -5.10 8.24 -20.64
N LEU A 29 -5.19 8.78 -19.43
CA LEU A 29 -6.40 9.41 -18.89
C LEU A 29 -6.20 10.92 -18.78
N GLU A 30 -7.22 11.67 -19.19
CA GLU A 30 -7.34 13.12 -18.97
C GLU A 30 -8.55 13.46 -18.09
N ASP A 31 -9.64 12.68 -18.22
CA ASP A 31 -10.86 12.88 -17.47
C ASP A 31 -10.66 12.59 -15.97
N ARG A 32 -10.89 13.62 -15.15
CA ARG A 32 -10.77 13.54 -13.69
C ARG A 32 -11.78 12.59 -13.05
N THR A 33 -12.96 12.42 -13.64
CA THR A 33 -13.97 11.47 -13.15
C THR A 33 -13.50 10.03 -13.33
N LEU A 34 -12.88 9.73 -14.47
CA LEU A 34 -12.31 8.42 -14.75
C LEU A 34 -11.07 8.15 -13.89
N ILE A 35 -10.21 9.15 -13.69
CA ILE A 35 -9.08 9.07 -12.76
C ILE A 35 -9.58 8.74 -11.34
N SER A 36 -10.60 9.44 -10.84
CA SER A 36 -11.19 9.16 -9.52
C SER A 36 -11.74 7.74 -9.44
N THR A 37 -12.37 7.25 -10.51
CA THR A 37 -12.89 5.89 -10.57
C THR A 37 -11.77 4.86 -10.49
N ILE A 38 -10.69 5.05 -11.25
CA ILE A 38 -9.51 4.16 -11.20
C ILE A 38 -8.86 4.16 -9.81
N LEU A 39 -8.75 5.33 -9.17
CA LEU A 39 -8.20 5.42 -7.82
C LEU A 39 -9.07 4.66 -6.82
N HIS A 40 -10.40 4.82 -6.89
CA HIS A 40 -11.35 4.07 -6.08
C HIS A 40 -11.24 2.56 -6.30
N GLU A 41 -11.21 2.10 -7.55
CA GLU A 41 -11.11 0.67 -7.86
C GLU A 41 -9.78 0.05 -7.40
N CYS A 42 -8.68 0.82 -7.50
CA CYS A 42 -7.36 0.36 -7.07
C CYS A 42 -7.19 0.34 -5.54
N HIS A 43 -7.91 1.20 -4.82
CA HIS A 43 -7.71 1.40 -3.38
C HIS A 43 -8.88 0.91 -2.50
N ASP A 44 -10.11 1.31 -2.83
CA ASP A 44 -11.29 1.13 -1.98
C ASP A 44 -12.13 -0.10 -2.33
N SER A 45 -11.99 -0.64 -3.55
CA SER A 45 -12.78 -1.78 -3.97
C SER A 45 -12.59 -2.96 -3.00
N VAL A 46 -13.65 -3.75 -2.80
CA VAL A 46 -13.57 -4.95 -1.94
C VAL A 46 -12.52 -5.93 -2.48
N ALA A 47 -12.32 -5.94 -3.80
CA ALA A 47 -11.29 -6.71 -4.49
C ALA A 47 -9.87 -6.12 -4.37
N ALA A 48 -9.72 -4.88 -3.87
CA ALA A 48 -8.43 -4.31 -3.55
C ALA A 48 -7.78 -5.02 -2.37
N GLY A 49 -8.53 -5.28 -1.31
CA GLY A 49 -8.02 -5.94 -0.11
C GLY A 49 -7.02 -5.05 0.62
N TYR A 50 -7.52 -4.03 1.34
CA TYR A 50 -6.77 -3.19 2.30
C TYR A 50 -5.28 -2.98 1.96
N LEU A 51 -5.00 -2.44 0.77
CA LEU A 51 -3.66 -2.41 0.23
C LEU A 51 -2.81 -1.29 0.82
N SER A 52 -1.52 -1.57 1.01
CA SER A 52 -0.53 -0.53 1.28
C SER A 52 -0.40 0.44 0.09
N GLU A 53 0.15 1.62 0.34
CA GLU A 53 0.38 2.66 -0.68
C GLU A 53 1.13 2.10 -1.91
N GLY A 54 2.20 1.33 -1.66
CA GLY A 54 3.00 0.72 -2.72
C GLY A 54 2.20 -0.22 -3.62
N ARG A 55 1.26 -0.99 -3.06
CA ARG A 55 0.40 -1.88 -3.84
C ARG A 55 -0.63 -1.12 -4.66
N THR A 56 -1.17 -0.02 -4.13
CA THR A 56 -2.07 0.87 -4.87
C THR A 56 -1.34 1.51 -6.06
N LEU A 57 -0.10 1.96 -5.86
CA LEU A 57 0.77 2.48 -6.93
C LEU A 57 1.04 1.43 -8.01
N GLU A 58 1.32 0.18 -7.64
CA GLU A 58 1.53 -0.91 -8.61
C GLU A 58 0.29 -1.17 -9.47
N ARG A 59 -0.91 -1.16 -8.88
CA ARG A 59 -2.17 -1.38 -9.60
C ARG A 59 -2.48 -0.26 -10.58
N VAL A 60 -2.38 0.99 -10.13
CA VAL A 60 -2.61 2.15 -11.01
C VAL A 60 -1.62 2.13 -12.17
N LYS A 61 -0.33 1.87 -11.89
CA LYS A 61 0.70 1.73 -12.90
C LYS A 61 0.40 0.63 -13.91
N ALA A 62 -0.26 -0.45 -13.52
CA ALA A 62 -0.55 -1.57 -14.41
C ALA A 62 -1.65 -1.25 -15.43
N CYS A 63 -2.61 -0.38 -15.10
CA CYS A 63 -3.78 -0.15 -15.94
C CYS A 63 -3.76 1.21 -16.66
N SER A 64 -3.16 2.24 -16.09
CA SER A 64 -3.38 3.62 -16.53
C SER A 64 -2.20 4.55 -16.29
N TRP A 65 -2.25 5.69 -16.97
CA TRP A 65 -1.25 6.74 -16.86
C TRP A 65 -1.92 8.11 -17.06
N TRP A 66 -1.48 9.10 -16.30
CA TRP A 66 -1.80 10.51 -16.52
C TRP A 66 -0.67 11.39 -15.97
N PRO A 67 -0.61 12.69 -16.35
CA PRO A 67 0.36 13.61 -15.76
C PRO A 67 0.23 13.65 -14.24
N ASN A 68 1.34 13.48 -13.53
CA ASN A 68 1.40 13.48 -12.06
C ASN A 68 0.66 12.33 -11.35
N TRP A 69 0.35 11.22 -12.04
CA TRP A 69 -0.40 10.10 -11.45
C TRP A 69 0.11 9.59 -10.10
N LYS A 70 1.43 9.55 -9.89
CA LYS A 70 2.01 9.12 -8.61
C LYS A 70 1.65 10.07 -7.45
N LYS A 71 1.64 11.37 -7.72
CA LYS A 71 1.28 12.40 -6.75
C LYS A 71 -0.19 12.29 -6.40
N ASP A 72 -1.04 12.16 -7.43
CA ASP A 72 -2.49 12.00 -7.24
C ASP A 72 -2.82 10.73 -6.45
N VAL A 73 -2.12 9.62 -6.67
CA VAL A 73 -2.27 8.39 -5.86
C VAL A 73 -1.88 8.63 -4.40
N ALA A 74 -0.75 9.29 -4.14
CA ALA A 74 -0.31 9.59 -2.79
C ALA A 74 -1.29 10.52 -2.06
N GLU A 75 -1.82 11.56 -2.73
CA GLU A 75 -2.83 12.46 -2.19
C GLU A 75 -4.16 11.72 -1.92
N TYR A 76 -4.60 10.85 -2.84
CA TYR A 76 -5.78 10.02 -2.63
C TYR A 76 -5.62 9.12 -1.40
N PHE A 77 -4.47 8.46 -1.28
CA PHE A 77 -4.16 7.60 -0.16
C PHE A 77 -4.13 8.37 1.17
N GLN A 78 -3.54 9.57 1.17
CA GLN A 78 -3.52 10.47 2.32
C GLN A 78 -4.90 11.01 2.71
N THR A 79 -5.89 11.01 1.83
CA THR A 79 -7.26 11.49 2.14
C THR A 79 -8.20 10.36 2.56
N CYS A 80 -7.77 9.09 2.48
CA CYS A 80 -8.61 7.95 2.84
C CYS A 80 -8.75 7.79 4.37
N ASP A 81 -9.92 8.17 4.90
CA ASP A 81 -10.27 8.02 6.32
C ASP A 81 -10.19 6.56 6.83
N ARG A 82 -10.63 5.59 6.02
CA ARG A 82 -10.58 4.15 6.38
C ARG A 82 -9.14 3.69 6.58
N PHE A 83 -8.23 4.08 5.68
CA PHE A 83 -6.81 3.75 5.81
C PHE A 83 -6.19 4.49 7.01
N GLN A 84 -6.45 5.79 7.16
CA GLN A 84 -5.92 6.57 8.28
C GLN A 84 -6.36 6.03 9.65
N LYS A 85 -7.60 5.54 9.77
CA LYS A 85 -8.11 4.91 10.99
C LYS A 85 -7.48 3.55 11.25
N ALA A 86 -7.30 2.72 10.21
CA ALA A 86 -6.70 1.39 10.32
C ALA A 86 -5.19 1.43 10.60
N ASN A 87 -4.47 2.33 9.95
CA ASN A 87 -3.02 2.52 10.08
C ASN A 87 -2.65 3.74 10.92
N ARG A 88 -3.54 4.14 11.82
CA ARG A 88 -3.20 5.17 12.80
C ARG A 88 -1.97 4.69 13.54
N ALA A 89 -0.93 5.53 13.63
CA ALA A 89 0.31 5.16 14.31
C ALA A 89 -0.01 4.75 15.76
N THR A 90 -0.09 3.44 16.02
CA THR A 90 -0.36 2.89 17.34
C THR A 90 0.95 2.88 18.10
N GLY A 91 1.36 4.05 18.57
CA GLY A 91 2.57 4.17 19.36
C GLY A 91 2.58 5.47 20.13
N LYS A 92 2.59 5.37 21.47
CA LYS A 92 3.45 6.28 22.22
C LYS A 92 4.81 6.27 21.52
N LYS A 93 5.52 7.41 21.44
CA LYS A 93 6.92 7.46 20.99
C LYS A 93 7.59 6.19 21.49
N PHE A 94 8.18 5.38 20.60
CA PHE A 94 8.94 4.20 21.01
C PHE A 94 9.78 4.64 22.22
N GLY A 95 9.44 4.11 23.40
CA GLY A 95 10.22 4.40 24.58
C GLY A 95 11.65 4.02 24.23
N MET A 96 12.62 4.77 24.72
CA MET A 96 14.01 4.31 24.65
C MET A 96 14.02 2.86 25.15
N MET A 97 14.59 1.95 24.36
CA MET A 97 14.81 0.57 24.83
C MET A 97 15.56 0.68 26.15
N ILE A 98 14.88 0.35 27.25
CA ILE A 98 15.52 0.31 28.55
C ILE A 98 16.39 -0.93 28.52
N GLN A 99 17.69 -0.73 28.67
CA GLN A 99 18.62 -1.84 28.81
C GLN A 99 18.28 -2.57 30.11
N ILE A 100 17.86 -3.83 29.98
CA ILE A 100 17.72 -4.71 31.14
C ILE A 100 19.11 -4.95 31.73
N GLN A 101 19.21 -4.93 33.06
CA GLN A 101 20.46 -5.25 33.74
C GLN A 101 20.77 -6.73 33.51
N GLU A 102 22.02 -7.04 33.18
CA GLU A 102 22.46 -8.42 33.00
C GLU A 102 22.44 -9.14 34.36
N PRO A 103 21.80 -10.32 34.46
CA PRO A 103 21.84 -11.11 35.69
C PRO A 103 23.28 -11.54 36.00
N LYS A 104 23.70 -11.40 37.25
CA LYS A 104 25.05 -11.71 37.74
C LYS A 104 25.19 -13.16 38.21
N SER A 105 24.07 -13.85 38.39
CA SER A 105 24.04 -15.21 38.92
C SER A 105 22.91 -16.05 38.29
N PRO A 106 23.07 -17.39 38.22
CA PRO A 106 21.97 -18.27 37.79
C PRO A 106 20.72 -18.06 38.63
N TRP A 107 19.55 -18.07 38.00
CA TRP A 107 18.22 -17.90 38.62
C TRP A 107 17.87 -16.51 39.17
N GLU A 108 18.69 -15.49 38.90
CA GLU A 108 18.42 -14.12 39.35
C GLU A 108 17.21 -13.48 38.66
N ILE A 109 16.94 -13.87 37.40
CA ILE A 109 15.81 -13.39 36.61
C ILE A 109 15.15 -14.59 35.93
N ALA A 110 13.83 -14.69 36.05
CA ALA A 110 13.01 -15.65 35.32
C ALA A 110 11.91 -14.90 34.55
N HIS A 111 11.86 -15.10 33.23
CA HIS A 111 10.79 -14.58 32.38
C HIS A 111 9.79 -15.70 32.11
N MET A 112 8.51 -15.40 32.26
CA MET A 112 7.42 -16.34 31.98
C MET A 112 6.43 -15.70 31.03
N ASP A 113 6.00 -16.46 30.04
CA ASP A 113 4.97 -16.06 29.09
C ASP A 113 3.96 -17.21 28.91
N TRP A 114 2.72 -16.84 28.57
CA TRP A 114 1.63 -17.78 28.38
C TRP A 114 1.38 -17.99 26.89
N VAL A 115 1.47 -19.24 26.45
CA VAL A 115 1.01 -19.64 25.12
C VAL A 115 -0.38 -20.23 25.26
N THR A 116 -1.39 -19.63 24.63
CA THR A 116 -2.81 -19.92 24.91
C THR A 116 -3.58 -20.53 23.74
N ALA A 117 -2.92 -20.94 22.65
CA ALA A 117 -3.55 -21.49 21.46
C ALA A 117 -3.10 -22.93 21.15
N PHE A 118 -3.09 -23.80 22.16
CA PHE A 118 -2.80 -25.22 21.96
C PHE A 118 -4.06 -25.98 21.51
N PRO A 119 -3.93 -26.98 20.62
CA PRO A 119 -5.03 -27.88 20.33
C PRO A 119 -5.49 -28.60 21.61
N PRO A 120 -6.75 -29.06 21.70
CA PRO A 120 -7.22 -29.88 22.80
C PRO A 120 -6.26 -31.07 22.97
N VAL A 121 -5.75 -31.27 24.18
CA VAL A 121 -4.96 -32.46 24.48
C VAL A 121 -5.90 -33.66 24.31
N GLY A 122 -5.61 -34.52 23.34
CA GLY A 122 -6.38 -35.73 23.10
C GLY A 122 -6.47 -36.57 24.37
N ASP A 123 -7.66 -37.09 24.64
CA ASP A 123 -7.93 -37.88 25.84
C ASP A 123 -6.98 -39.09 25.85
N ARG A 124 -6.22 -39.24 26.93
CA ARG A 124 -5.41 -40.45 27.15
C ARG A 124 -6.33 -41.49 27.78
N SER A 125 -7.17 -42.10 26.97
CA SER A 125 -7.85 -43.35 27.32
C SER A 125 -6.85 -44.49 27.45
#